data_AF-A0AB37H8H2-F1
#
_entry.id   AF-A0AB37H8H2-F1
#
_cell.length_a   1.000
_cell.length_b   1.000
_cell.length_c   1.000
_cell.angle_alpha   90.00
_cell.angle_beta   90.00
_cell.angle_gamma   90.00
#
_symmetry.space_group_name_H-M   'P 1'
#
loop_
_entity.id
_entity.type
_entity.pdbx_description
1 polymer ?
#
loop_
_entity_poly.entity_id
_entity_poly.type
_entity_poly.pdbx_seq_one_letter_code
_entity_poly.pdbx_strand_id
1 'polypeptide(L)'
;MAKISSPSFVLSLELKKNPLLFSVAFDELEICRAMYNTILSQYLKLEKQMKREKRYKKLIRQLKAVSKKLEKDEQNKALIKDKKQIKDDLKTLREKYHLTEYSSHVWVKPIREHFGNRVNAAVAQKIATRAWNTFSRKLFGKAKKGRFIRKDEMDSFEGKTNKTGWRYIDGNIVYKDLQSPLILKKKDQYALEIIRHLEKKTEFSFKVTSKGETKTVQDFYRVKYVRIVKKEIRGKVRLFADLVIAGYPPSKNRKLGKGKVGLDIGISTVAVSALTKVSLVNLAEQVKEISREITLTQRKMDRSKRTTNPQNFHVDGTIKKGKKYWVFSTRYKKLRAKLKEFHRKQAVIRTLSHRTLANRLLELGDTFYIETMNFKALQKRKKETEVSVKTGKYKRKKRFGKSLGHRAPAKRCCW
;
A
#
# COMPACT_ATOMS: atom_id res chain seq x y z
N MET A 1 -16.86 -12.94 20.42
CA MET A 1 -17.49 -13.33 19.14
C MET A 1 -17.05 -12.37 18.04
N ALA A 2 -16.58 -12.87 16.89
CA ALA A 2 -16.24 -11.99 15.77
C ALA A 2 -17.54 -11.33 15.26
N LYS A 3 -17.57 -10.00 15.21
CA LYS A 3 -18.74 -9.26 14.74
C LYS A 3 -18.96 -9.58 13.27
N ILE A 4 -20.18 -10.00 12.92
CA ILE A 4 -20.57 -10.23 11.53
C ILE A 4 -20.28 -8.94 10.74
N SER A 5 -19.47 -9.03 9.70
CA SER A 5 -19.13 -7.89 8.85
C SER A 5 -19.75 -8.08 7.48
N SER A 6 -20.65 -7.17 7.13
CA SER A 6 -21.18 -7.07 5.78
C SER A 6 -20.07 -6.85 4.74
N PRO A 7 -20.26 -7.36 3.50
CA PRO A 7 -19.41 -7.05 2.36
C PRO A 7 -19.29 -5.54 2.19
N SER A 8 -18.18 -5.10 1.65
CA SER A 8 -17.95 -3.67 1.46
C SER A 8 -17.05 -3.36 0.29
N PHE A 9 -17.28 -2.20 -0.32
CA PHE A 9 -16.46 -1.65 -1.39
C PHE A 9 -16.12 -0.18 -1.10
N VAL A 10 -15.27 0.41 -1.94
CA VAL A 10 -14.81 1.80 -1.78
C VAL A 10 -15.21 2.64 -2.98
N LEU A 11 -15.85 3.78 -2.71
CA LEU A 11 -16.07 4.86 -3.67
C LEU A 11 -15.16 6.03 -3.30
N SER A 12 -14.30 6.45 -4.21
CA SER A 12 -13.38 7.58 -4.00
C SER A 12 -13.88 8.82 -4.74
N LEU A 13 -14.26 9.88 -4.01
CA LEU A 13 -14.73 11.15 -4.58
C LEU A 13 -13.84 12.32 -4.12
N GLU A 14 -13.64 13.32 -4.98
CA GLU A 14 -12.87 14.52 -4.64
C GLU A 14 -13.71 15.47 -3.78
N LEU A 15 -13.12 16.14 -2.79
CA LEU A 15 -13.82 17.17 -2.01
C LEU A 15 -13.77 18.51 -2.76
N LYS A 16 -14.88 19.27 -2.75
CA LYS A 16 -14.86 20.67 -3.18
C LYS A 16 -13.96 21.45 -2.22
N LYS A 17 -13.08 22.29 -2.78
CA LYS A 17 -12.09 23.03 -1.98
C LYS A 17 -12.81 23.90 -0.93
N ASN A 18 -12.56 23.61 0.34
CA ASN A 18 -12.96 24.43 1.49
C ASN A 18 -11.68 24.73 2.29
N PRO A 19 -11.21 25.99 2.35
CA PRO A 19 -9.93 26.34 2.98
C PRO A 19 -9.80 25.89 4.44
N LEU A 20 -10.83 26.13 5.26
CA LEU A 20 -10.83 25.80 6.69
C LEU A 20 -10.79 24.29 6.90
N LEU A 21 -11.68 23.55 6.25
CA LEU A 21 -11.73 22.09 6.36
C LEU A 21 -10.43 21.45 5.86
N PHE A 22 -9.85 21.98 4.78
CA PHE A 22 -8.59 21.48 4.23
C PHE A 22 -7.42 21.74 5.19
N SER A 23 -7.37 22.92 5.82
CA SER A 23 -6.36 23.22 6.85
C SER A 23 -6.42 22.21 7.98
N VAL A 24 -7.63 21.95 8.52
CA VAL A 24 -7.83 20.94 9.56
C VAL A 24 -7.36 19.55 9.12
N ALA A 25 -7.69 19.13 7.90
CA ALA A 25 -7.23 17.85 7.38
C ALA A 25 -5.70 17.76 7.25
N PHE A 26 -5.03 18.84 6.85
CA PHE A 26 -3.57 18.87 6.74
C PHE A 26 -2.90 18.82 8.10
N ASP A 27 -3.43 19.56 9.08
CA ASP A 27 -2.94 19.52 10.46
C ASP A 27 -3.11 18.11 11.05
N GLU A 28 -4.27 17.49 10.87
CA GLU A 28 -4.51 16.12 11.33
C GLU A 28 -3.57 15.11 10.66
N LEU A 29 -3.26 15.27 9.37
CA LEU A 29 -2.29 14.39 8.69
C LEU A 29 -0.89 14.48 9.31
N GLU A 30 -0.44 15.68 9.67
CA GLU A 30 0.86 15.87 10.31
C GLU A 30 0.89 15.37 11.75
N ILE A 31 -0.19 15.55 12.51
CA ILE A 31 -0.33 14.95 13.86
C ILE A 31 -0.34 13.42 13.73
N CYS A 32 -1.09 12.86 12.77
CA CYS A 32 -1.11 11.42 12.50
C CYS A 32 0.27 10.87 12.12
N ARG A 33 1.05 11.62 11.34
CA ARG A 33 2.44 11.27 11.01
C ARG A 33 3.31 11.21 12.27
N ALA A 34 3.21 12.21 13.14
CA ALA A 34 3.96 12.28 14.38
C ALA A 34 3.60 11.08 15.29
N MET A 35 2.31 10.83 15.53
CA MET A 35 1.83 9.67 16.29
C MET A 35 2.36 8.35 15.73
N TYR A 36 2.23 8.13 14.42
CA TYR A 36 2.72 6.92 13.75
C TYR A 36 4.22 6.70 13.99
N ASN A 37 5.03 7.75 13.77
CA ASN A 37 6.48 7.66 13.90
C ASN A 37 6.92 7.44 15.35
N THR A 38 6.28 8.11 16.31
CA THR A 38 6.57 7.93 17.74
C THR A 38 6.29 6.49 18.18
N ILE A 39 5.13 5.94 17.81
CA ILE A 39 4.76 4.55 18.12
C ILE A 39 5.70 3.56 17.45
N LEU A 40 6.04 3.76 16.17
CA LEU A 40 6.98 2.90 15.45
C LEU A 40 8.37 2.94 16.10
N SER A 41 8.82 4.12 16.55
CA SER A 41 10.09 4.28 17.27
C SER A 41 10.07 3.50 18.59
N GLN A 42 8.98 3.59 19.35
CA GLN A 42 8.80 2.86 20.61
C GLN A 42 8.90 1.35 20.40
N TYR A 43 8.18 0.80 19.42
CA TYR A 43 8.28 -0.62 19.07
C TYR A 43 9.72 -1.05 18.74
N LEU A 44 10.44 -0.25 17.95
CA LEU A 44 11.81 -0.55 17.55
C LEU A 44 12.79 -0.52 18.74
N LYS A 45 12.58 0.37 19.71
CA LYS A 45 13.36 0.43 20.96
C LYS A 45 13.11 -0.81 21.81
N LEU A 46 11.84 -1.15 22.06
CA LEU A 46 11.45 -2.32 22.86
C LEU A 46 11.88 -3.64 22.22
N GLU A 47 11.78 -3.77 20.90
CA GLU A 47 12.30 -4.94 20.17
C GLU A 47 13.82 -5.07 20.35
N LYS A 48 14.57 -3.96 20.32
CA LYS A 48 16.02 -3.98 20.55
C LYS A 48 16.35 -4.45 21.97
N GLN A 49 15.57 -4.04 22.97
CA GLN A 49 15.72 -4.50 24.35
C GLN A 49 15.43 -6.00 24.49
N MET A 50 14.27 -6.47 23.98
CA MET A 50 13.92 -7.90 23.98
C MET A 50 15.01 -8.76 23.34
N LYS A 51 15.59 -8.31 22.22
CA LYS A 51 16.64 -9.04 21.50
C LYS A 51 17.96 -9.17 22.27
N ARG A 52 18.21 -8.34 23.27
CA ARG A 52 19.41 -8.41 24.10
C ARG A 52 19.31 -9.54 25.13
N GLU A 53 18.11 -9.89 25.57
CA GLU A 53 17.86 -10.89 26.60
C GLU A 53 18.37 -12.29 26.19
N LYS A 54 19.04 -12.97 27.13
CA LYS A 54 19.56 -14.34 26.93
C LYS A 54 18.43 -15.31 26.55
N ARG A 55 17.26 -15.19 27.21
CA ARG A 55 16.06 -16.00 26.95
C ARG A 55 15.60 -15.89 25.49
N TYR A 56 15.50 -14.68 24.94
CA TYR A 56 15.16 -14.48 23.53
C TYR A 56 16.13 -15.21 22.59
N LYS A 57 17.45 -15.02 22.82
CA LYS A 57 18.49 -15.66 22.00
C LYS A 57 18.40 -17.20 22.06
N LYS A 58 18.15 -17.76 23.24
CA LYS A 58 17.94 -19.21 23.45
C LYS A 58 16.73 -19.72 22.65
N LEU A 59 15.57 -19.07 22.81
CA LEU A 59 14.34 -19.44 22.10
C LEU A 59 14.49 -19.38 20.57
N ILE A 60 15.18 -18.36 20.04
CA ILE A 60 15.44 -18.26 18.60
C ILE A 60 16.40 -19.36 18.10
N ARG A 61 17.42 -19.74 18.89
CA ARG A 61 18.32 -20.86 18.54
C ARG A 61 17.56 -22.18 18.53
N GLN A 62 16.75 -22.44 19.56
CA GLN A 62 15.89 -23.64 19.64
C GLN A 62 14.90 -23.68 18.47
N LEU A 63 14.22 -22.57 18.17
CA LEU A 63 13.29 -22.48 17.05
C LEU A 63 13.95 -22.83 15.71
N LYS A 64 15.18 -22.34 15.48
CA LYS A 64 15.94 -22.66 14.26
C LYS A 64 16.32 -24.13 14.19
N ALA A 65 16.81 -24.70 15.30
CA ALA A 65 17.20 -26.10 15.37
C ALA A 65 16.00 -27.03 15.12
N VAL A 66 14.87 -26.80 15.79
CA VAL A 66 13.63 -27.57 15.61
C VAL A 66 13.09 -27.39 14.18
N SER A 67 13.12 -26.18 13.62
CA SER A 67 12.66 -25.96 12.24
C SER A 67 13.52 -26.71 11.22
N LYS A 68 14.84 -26.76 11.39
CA LYS A 68 15.75 -27.51 10.52
C LYS A 68 15.55 -29.03 10.63
N LYS A 69 15.23 -29.54 11.82
CA LYS A 69 14.89 -30.96 12.00
C LYS A 69 13.56 -31.31 11.31
N LEU A 70 12.55 -30.45 11.44
CA LEU A 70 11.26 -30.62 10.76
C LEU A 70 11.34 -30.54 9.24
N GLU A 71 12.33 -29.85 8.66
CA GLU A 71 12.55 -29.88 7.20
C GLU A 71 12.99 -31.27 6.69
N LYS A 72 13.51 -32.14 7.57
CA LYS A 72 13.91 -33.52 7.24
C LYS A 72 12.85 -34.55 7.62
N ASP A 73 12.08 -34.26 8.67
CA ASP A 73 11.05 -35.14 9.22
C ASP A 73 9.81 -34.30 9.54
N GLU A 74 9.02 -34.02 8.49
CA GLU A 74 7.90 -33.09 8.54
C GLU A 74 6.74 -33.56 9.42
N GLN A 75 6.59 -34.88 9.60
CA GLN A 75 5.46 -35.48 10.31
C GLN A 75 5.76 -35.77 11.79
N ASN A 76 6.96 -35.44 12.27
CA ASN A 76 7.36 -35.68 13.66
C ASN A 76 6.49 -34.91 14.66
N LYS A 77 5.54 -35.60 15.30
CA LYS A 77 4.59 -35.01 16.24
C LYS A 77 5.27 -34.31 17.43
N ALA A 78 6.39 -34.85 17.93
CA ALA A 78 7.13 -34.28 19.05
C ALA A 78 7.76 -32.92 18.66
N LEU A 79 8.45 -32.87 17.51
CA LEU A 79 9.06 -31.62 17.03
C LEU A 79 8.02 -30.55 16.68
N ILE A 80 6.83 -30.95 16.18
CA ILE A 80 5.70 -30.03 15.95
C ILE A 80 5.23 -29.43 17.29
N LYS A 81 5.10 -30.26 18.33
CA LYS A 81 4.72 -29.81 19.69
C LYS A 81 5.76 -28.86 20.27
N ASP A 82 7.04 -29.18 20.17
CA ASP A 82 8.14 -28.33 20.64
C ASP A 82 8.15 -26.97 19.91
N LYS A 83 8.00 -26.98 18.58
CA LYS A 83 7.92 -25.76 17.79
C LYS A 83 6.74 -24.88 18.21
N LYS A 84 5.61 -25.48 18.57
CA LYS A 84 4.44 -24.78 19.09
C LYS A 84 4.77 -24.14 20.45
N GLN A 85 5.32 -24.91 21.39
CA GLN A 85 5.71 -24.40 22.71
C GLN A 85 6.70 -23.23 22.62
N ILE A 86 7.75 -23.35 21.79
CA ILE A 86 8.73 -22.26 21.59
C ILE A 86 8.06 -21.00 21.01
N LYS A 87 7.07 -21.15 20.12
CA LYS A 87 6.32 -20.02 19.57
C LYS A 87 5.45 -19.35 20.63
N ASP A 88 4.85 -20.13 21.52
CA ASP A 88 4.05 -19.64 22.64
C ASP A 88 4.94 -18.90 23.65
N ASP A 89 6.10 -19.45 24.00
CA ASP A 89 7.09 -18.75 24.85
C ASP A 89 7.57 -17.43 24.23
N LEU A 90 7.81 -17.41 22.92
CA LEU A 90 8.15 -16.19 22.18
C LEU A 90 6.98 -15.19 22.15
N LYS A 91 5.73 -15.66 22.18
CA LYS A 91 4.54 -14.81 22.27
C LYS A 91 4.46 -14.17 23.66
N THR A 92 4.58 -14.96 24.73
CA THR A 92 4.63 -14.46 26.11
C THR A 92 5.76 -13.45 26.31
N LEU A 93 6.94 -13.73 25.73
CA LEU A 93 8.06 -12.78 25.79
C LEU A 93 7.75 -11.47 25.06
N ARG A 94 7.07 -11.51 23.91
CA ARG A 94 6.63 -10.29 23.20
C ARG A 94 5.61 -9.51 24.03
N GLU A 95 4.69 -10.19 24.70
CA GLU A 95 3.70 -9.57 25.59
C GLU A 95 4.39 -8.85 26.76
N LYS A 96 5.40 -9.48 27.39
CA LYS A 96 6.25 -8.86 28.42
C LYS A 96 6.89 -7.55 27.96
N TYR A 97 7.36 -7.48 26.72
CA TYR A 97 7.94 -6.26 26.13
C TYR A 97 6.91 -5.37 25.42
N HIS A 98 5.61 -5.61 25.64
CA HIS A 98 4.53 -4.82 25.05
C HIS A 98 4.58 -4.76 23.52
N LEU A 99 5.11 -5.79 22.88
CA LEU A 99 5.19 -5.93 21.42
C LEU A 99 3.90 -6.53 20.86
N THR A 100 2.77 -5.88 21.17
CA THR A 100 1.42 -6.25 20.74
C THR A 100 0.72 -5.06 20.11
N GLU A 101 -0.34 -5.29 19.33
CA GLU A 101 -1.17 -4.19 18.80
C GLU A 101 -1.81 -3.37 19.92
N TYR A 102 -2.34 -4.05 20.94
CA TYR A 102 -3.04 -3.43 22.06
C TYR A 102 -2.17 -2.40 22.79
N SER A 103 -0.89 -2.71 22.99
CA SER A 103 0.07 -1.79 23.59
C SER A 103 0.18 -0.46 22.81
N SER A 104 0.08 -0.46 21.47
CA SER A 104 0.06 0.80 20.72
C SER A 104 -1.19 1.64 20.94
N HIS A 105 -2.33 1.01 21.24
CA HIS A 105 -3.56 1.74 21.57
C HIS A 105 -3.48 2.40 22.94
N VAL A 106 -2.69 1.84 23.86
CA VAL A 106 -2.37 2.48 25.15
C VAL A 106 -1.43 3.67 24.91
N TRP A 107 -0.32 3.47 24.18
CA TRP A 107 0.67 4.51 23.96
C TRP A 107 0.16 5.71 23.15
N VAL A 108 -0.80 5.51 22.25
CA VAL A 108 -1.31 6.62 21.44
C VAL A 108 -2.14 7.62 22.25
N LYS A 109 -2.72 7.22 23.39
CA LYS A 109 -3.54 8.11 24.23
C LYS A 109 -2.76 9.35 24.72
N PRO A 110 -1.64 9.22 25.45
CA PRO A 110 -0.87 10.38 25.91
C PRO A 110 -0.26 11.18 24.75
N ILE A 111 0.09 10.51 23.63
CA ILE A 111 0.59 11.21 22.44
C ILE A 111 -0.53 12.08 21.84
N ARG A 112 -1.77 11.58 21.79
CA ARG A 112 -2.92 12.33 21.29
C ARG A 112 -3.26 13.53 22.19
N GLU A 113 -3.17 13.34 23.50
CA GLU A 113 -3.37 14.39 24.51
C GLU A 113 -2.34 15.52 24.36
N HIS A 114 -1.06 15.17 24.11
CA HIS A 114 -0.02 16.16 23.82
C HIS A 114 -0.34 17.06 22.62
N PHE A 115 -1.11 16.57 21.64
CA PHE A 115 -1.60 17.38 20.51
C PHE A 115 -2.98 18.01 20.76
N GLY A 116 -3.38 18.17 22.03
CA GLY A 116 -4.63 18.81 22.42
C GLY A 116 -5.88 18.06 21.97
N ASN A 117 -5.80 16.73 21.84
CA ASN A 117 -6.92 15.88 21.39
C ASN A 117 -7.55 16.29 20.04
N ARG A 118 -6.81 17.04 19.20
CA ARG A 118 -7.28 17.51 17.88
C ARG A 118 -7.68 16.36 16.96
N VAL A 119 -6.98 15.23 17.03
CA VAL A 119 -7.31 14.03 16.26
C VAL A 119 -8.33 13.18 17.03
N ASN A 120 -9.38 12.75 16.32
CA ASN A 120 -10.39 11.83 16.87
C ASN A 120 -9.75 10.53 17.42
N ALA A 121 -10.23 10.04 18.56
CA ALA A 121 -9.68 8.87 19.25
C ALA A 121 -9.66 7.60 18.36
N ALA A 122 -10.70 7.40 17.55
CA ALA A 122 -10.76 6.25 16.65
C ALA A 122 -9.70 6.35 15.54
N VAL A 123 -9.46 7.55 15.02
CA VAL A 123 -8.39 7.82 14.05
C VAL A 123 -7.03 7.55 14.68
N ALA A 124 -6.77 8.05 15.88
CA ALA A 124 -5.52 7.81 16.62
C ALA A 124 -5.25 6.30 16.82
N GLN A 125 -6.26 5.52 17.22
CA GLN A 125 -6.14 4.06 17.33
C GLN A 125 -5.82 3.40 15.98
N LYS A 126 -6.43 3.87 14.87
CA LYS A 126 -6.15 3.35 13.53
C LYS A 126 -4.72 3.68 13.08
N ILE A 127 -4.19 4.84 13.46
CA ILE A 127 -2.78 5.21 13.24
C ILE A 127 -1.85 4.30 14.05
N ALA A 128 -2.19 4.01 15.31
CA ALA A 128 -1.46 3.08 16.16
C ALA A 128 -1.42 1.66 15.54
N THR A 129 -2.56 1.14 15.09
CA THR A 129 -2.64 -0.11 14.32
C THR A 129 -1.81 -0.05 13.03
N ARG A 130 -1.76 1.08 12.31
CA ARG A 130 -0.90 1.26 11.11
C ARG A 130 0.59 1.13 11.46
N ALA A 131 1.02 1.68 12.59
CA ALA A 131 2.39 1.53 13.10
C ALA A 131 2.69 0.08 13.50
N TRP A 132 1.78 -0.57 14.25
CA TRP A 132 1.87 -1.99 14.58
C TRP A 132 2.01 -2.86 13.33
N ASN A 133 1.17 -2.67 12.32
CA ASN A 133 1.23 -3.44 11.07
C ASN A 133 2.57 -3.29 10.35
N THR A 134 3.17 -2.10 10.41
CA THR A 134 4.52 -1.87 9.86
C THR A 134 5.58 -2.64 10.65
N PHE A 135 5.51 -2.56 11.98
CA PHE A 135 6.42 -3.25 12.88
C PHE A 135 6.26 -4.79 12.79
N SER A 136 5.05 -5.31 12.88
CA SER A 136 4.70 -6.72 12.78
C SER A 136 5.24 -7.37 11.51
N ARG A 137 5.13 -6.68 10.36
CA ARG A 137 5.76 -7.15 9.11
C ARG A 137 7.27 -7.30 9.22
N LYS A 138 7.95 -6.40 9.94
CA LYS A 138 9.39 -6.52 10.21
C LYS A 138 9.66 -7.66 11.21
N LEU A 139 8.92 -7.70 12.31
CA LEU A 139 9.07 -8.68 13.39
C LEU A 139 8.97 -10.13 12.87
N PHE A 140 8.04 -10.39 11.96
CA PHE A 140 7.80 -11.71 11.36
C PHE A 140 8.52 -11.91 10.01
N GLY A 141 9.56 -11.13 9.70
CA GLY A 141 10.41 -11.35 8.52
C GLY A 141 9.77 -11.03 7.16
N LYS A 142 8.52 -10.55 7.11
CA LYS A 142 7.84 -10.10 5.88
C LYS A 142 8.45 -8.82 5.29
N ALA A 143 9.17 -8.05 6.11
CA ALA A 143 9.90 -6.83 5.73
C ALA A 143 11.27 -6.76 6.40
N LYS A 144 12.24 -6.11 5.74
CA LYS A 144 13.60 -5.92 6.30
C LYS A 144 13.67 -4.82 7.36
N LYS A 145 12.86 -3.77 7.23
CA LYS A 145 12.84 -2.60 8.12
C LYS A 145 11.48 -1.94 8.15
N GLY A 146 11.14 -1.31 9.27
CA GLY A 146 10.07 -0.32 9.33
C GLY A 146 10.52 0.99 8.68
N ARG A 147 9.62 1.67 7.97
CA ARG A 147 9.89 2.98 7.36
C ARG A 147 9.10 4.03 8.13
N PHE A 148 9.79 5.04 8.63
CA PHE A 148 9.15 6.25 9.14
C PHE A 148 8.60 7.08 7.98
N ILE A 149 7.51 7.79 8.24
CA ILE A 149 6.87 8.69 7.28
C ILE A 149 7.49 10.08 7.43
N ARG A 150 8.00 10.65 6.34
CA ARG A 150 8.59 11.99 6.38
C ARG A 150 7.51 13.07 6.46
N LYS A 151 7.91 14.28 6.85
CA LYS A 151 7.04 15.46 6.85
C LYS A 151 6.35 15.59 5.48
N ASP A 152 5.05 15.89 5.50
CA ASP A 152 4.17 16.02 4.33
C ASP A 152 3.93 14.74 3.51
N GLU A 153 4.51 13.60 3.86
CA GLU A 153 4.34 12.32 3.15
C GLU A 153 3.20 11.45 3.73
N MET A 154 2.55 11.86 4.83
CA MET A 154 1.33 11.21 5.29
C MET A 154 0.19 11.56 4.34
N ASP A 155 -0.39 10.53 3.73
CA ASP A 155 -1.31 10.64 2.61
C ASP A 155 -2.75 10.35 2.97
N SER A 156 -3.01 9.69 4.10
CA SER A 156 -4.38 9.38 4.52
C SER A 156 -4.51 9.08 5.99
N PHE A 157 -5.69 9.37 6.54
CA PHE A 157 -6.16 8.87 7.82
C PHE A 157 -7.62 8.39 7.68
N GLU A 158 -8.07 7.54 8.61
CA GLU A 158 -9.42 6.96 8.57
C GLU A 158 -9.99 6.74 9.96
N GLY A 159 -11.31 6.87 10.07
CA GLY A 159 -12.06 6.52 11.28
C GLY A 159 -12.35 5.01 11.37
N LYS A 160 -13.13 4.63 12.39
CA LYS A 160 -13.68 3.26 12.55
C LYS A 160 -15.16 3.16 12.16
N THR A 161 -15.88 4.27 12.26
CA THR A 161 -17.32 4.36 12.01
C THR A 161 -17.63 5.67 11.28
N ASN A 162 -18.85 5.80 10.75
CA ASN A 162 -19.37 7.05 10.21
C ASN A 162 -20.10 7.90 11.29
N LYS A 163 -19.90 7.59 12.58
CA LYS A 163 -20.60 8.26 13.69
C LYS A 163 -19.81 9.42 14.30
N THR A 164 -18.49 9.36 14.29
CA THR A 164 -17.62 10.38 14.92
C THR A 164 -16.42 10.72 14.04
N GLY A 165 -15.86 11.93 14.23
CA GLY A 165 -14.75 12.43 13.42
C GLY A 165 -15.21 12.86 12.03
N TRP A 166 -14.50 12.42 11.00
CA TRP A 166 -14.81 12.70 9.60
C TRP A 166 -15.92 11.78 9.10
N ARG A 167 -17.06 12.36 8.74
CA ARG A 167 -18.28 11.63 8.41
C ARG A 167 -18.78 12.01 7.02
N TYR A 168 -19.49 11.08 6.40
CA TYR A 168 -20.32 11.34 5.23
C TYR A 168 -21.77 11.58 5.67
N ILE A 169 -22.34 12.70 5.24
CA ILE A 169 -23.75 13.07 5.45
C ILE A 169 -24.23 13.71 4.15
N ASP A 170 -25.22 13.10 3.49
CA ASP A 170 -25.95 13.67 2.34
C ASP A 170 -25.07 14.37 1.30
N GLY A 171 -24.13 13.63 0.72
CA GLY A 171 -23.21 14.14 -0.30
C GLY A 171 -22.05 15.00 0.23
N ASN A 172 -22.01 15.29 1.53
CA ASN A 172 -21.00 16.13 2.18
C ASN A 172 -20.08 15.31 3.08
N ILE A 173 -18.84 15.77 3.18
CA ILE A 173 -17.93 15.40 4.26
C ILE A 173 -18.06 16.42 5.37
N VAL A 174 -18.42 15.95 6.56
CA VAL A 174 -18.66 16.77 7.76
C VAL A 174 -17.62 16.43 8.81
N TYR A 175 -17.02 17.47 9.41
CA TYR A 175 -16.12 17.38 10.54
C TYR A 175 -16.37 18.55 11.49
N LYS A 176 -16.85 18.25 12.70
CA LYS A 176 -17.40 19.27 13.63
C LYS A 176 -18.42 20.14 12.87
N ASP A 177 -18.28 21.45 12.91
CA ASP A 177 -19.17 22.43 12.25
C ASP A 177 -18.77 22.72 10.80
N LEU A 178 -17.70 22.11 10.31
CA LEU A 178 -17.21 22.29 8.95
C LEU A 178 -17.78 21.21 8.03
N GLN A 179 -18.15 21.63 6.81
CA GLN A 179 -18.59 20.72 5.77
C GLN A 179 -18.00 21.06 4.40
N SER A 180 -17.84 20.05 3.56
CA SER A 180 -17.44 20.20 2.17
C SER A 180 -18.16 19.16 1.30
N PRO A 181 -18.81 19.59 0.19
CA PRO A 181 -19.49 18.68 -0.70
C PRO A 181 -18.48 17.84 -1.50
N LEU A 182 -18.88 16.61 -1.79
CA LEU A 182 -18.15 15.73 -2.71
C LEU A 182 -18.46 16.12 -4.16
N ILE A 183 -17.42 16.13 -4.99
CA ILE A 183 -17.51 16.41 -6.41
C ILE A 183 -18.01 15.14 -7.11
N LEU A 184 -19.31 15.13 -7.41
CA LEU A 184 -19.96 14.11 -8.22
C LEU A 184 -20.07 14.61 -9.67
N LYS A 185 -19.52 13.85 -10.61
CA LYS A 185 -19.58 14.22 -12.02
C LYS A 185 -20.89 13.73 -12.61
N LYS A 186 -21.62 14.61 -13.31
CA LYS A 186 -22.91 14.29 -13.97
C LYS A 186 -22.84 13.07 -14.91
N LYS A 187 -21.69 12.83 -15.55
CA LYS A 187 -21.49 11.69 -16.47
C LYS A 187 -21.01 10.40 -15.77
N ASP A 188 -20.76 10.41 -14.47
CA ASP A 188 -20.28 9.24 -13.72
C ASP A 188 -21.47 8.45 -13.17
N GLN A 189 -22.10 7.68 -14.05
CA GLN A 189 -23.29 6.88 -13.72
C GLN A 189 -23.03 5.88 -12.58
N TYR A 190 -21.82 5.32 -12.54
CA TYR A 190 -21.42 4.38 -11.48
C TYR A 190 -21.42 5.05 -10.11
N ALA A 191 -20.86 6.26 -9.98
CA ALA A 191 -20.89 6.98 -8.72
C ALA A 191 -22.30 7.44 -8.35
N LEU A 192 -23.09 7.90 -9.33
CA LEU A 192 -24.49 8.32 -9.13
C LEU A 192 -25.37 7.18 -8.59
N GLU A 193 -25.25 5.98 -9.16
CA GLU A 193 -25.97 4.79 -8.71
C GLU A 193 -25.63 4.43 -7.25
N ILE A 194 -24.35 4.49 -6.88
CA ILE A 194 -23.93 4.24 -5.48
C ILE A 194 -24.54 5.27 -4.52
N ILE A 195 -24.54 6.54 -4.90
CA ILE A 195 -25.11 7.61 -4.07
C ILE A 195 -26.62 7.39 -3.91
N ARG A 196 -27.33 7.03 -4.97
CA ARG A 196 -28.76 6.65 -4.89
C ARG A 196 -29.01 5.48 -3.95
N HIS A 197 -28.16 4.45 -3.97
CA HIS A 197 -28.26 3.33 -3.02
C HIS A 197 -28.08 3.77 -1.56
N LEU A 198 -27.16 4.70 -1.31
CA LEU A 198 -26.94 5.26 0.03
C LEU A 198 -28.14 6.11 0.49
N GLU A 199 -28.69 6.95 -0.39
CA GLU A 199 -29.84 7.81 -0.11
C GLU A 199 -31.10 6.98 0.19
N LYS A 200 -31.39 6.00 -0.67
CA LYS A 200 -32.55 5.11 -0.53
C LYS A 200 -32.39 4.04 0.55
N LYS A 201 -31.19 3.91 1.14
CA LYS A 201 -30.81 2.79 2.02
C LYS A 201 -31.26 1.46 1.39
N THR A 202 -30.82 1.19 0.17
CA THR A 202 -31.22 -0.05 -0.52
C THR A 202 -30.85 -1.27 0.32
N GLU A 203 -31.71 -2.28 0.35
CA GLU A 203 -31.46 -3.54 1.04
C GLU A 203 -30.53 -4.46 0.23
N PHE A 204 -29.72 -5.24 0.92
CA PHE A 204 -28.99 -6.35 0.33
C PHE A 204 -28.83 -7.48 1.34
N SER A 205 -28.69 -8.71 0.83
CA SER A 205 -28.42 -9.88 1.66
C SER A 205 -27.03 -10.45 1.40
N PHE A 206 -26.45 -11.09 2.41
CA PHE A 206 -25.20 -11.81 2.28
C PHE A 206 -25.18 -13.04 3.19
N LYS A 207 -24.44 -14.06 2.77
CA LYS A 207 -24.30 -15.31 3.51
C LYS A 207 -23.12 -15.24 4.46
N VAL A 208 -23.31 -15.72 5.68
CA VAL A 208 -22.27 -15.81 6.71
C VAL A 208 -22.22 -17.24 7.21
N THR A 209 -21.06 -17.86 7.10
CA THR A 209 -20.83 -19.21 7.66
C THR A 209 -20.17 -19.08 9.02
N SER A 210 -20.78 -19.64 10.06
CA SER A 210 -20.24 -19.66 11.42
C SER A 210 -20.54 -21.01 12.06
N LYS A 211 -19.49 -21.69 12.56
CA LYS A 211 -19.59 -23.03 13.17
C LYS A 211 -20.29 -24.08 12.26
N GLY A 212 -20.09 -24.02 10.94
CA GLY A 212 -20.68 -24.96 9.97
C GLY A 212 -22.07 -24.58 9.47
N GLU A 213 -22.78 -23.69 10.15
CA GLU A 213 -24.08 -23.18 9.71
C GLU A 213 -23.92 -21.96 8.80
N THR A 214 -24.68 -21.92 7.70
CA THR A 214 -24.75 -20.75 6.81
C THR A 214 -26.04 -19.99 7.08
N LYS A 215 -25.92 -18.74 7.52
CA LYS A 215 -27.04 -17.84 7.79
C LYS A 215 -27.06 -16.72 6.76
N THR A 216 -28.24 -16.42 6.22
CA THR A 216 -28.46 -15.25 5.37
C THR A 216 -28.76 -14.06 6.28
N VAL A 217 -27.99 -12.98 6.12
CA VAL A 217 -28.15 -11.74 6.88
C VAL A 217 -28.54 -10.64 5.92
N GLN A 218 -29.57 -9.87 6.28
CA GLN A 218 -29.97 -8.65 5.59
C GLN A 218 -29.23 -7.44 6.19
N ASP A 219 -28.80 -6.50 5.34
CA ASP A 219 -28.23 -5.21 5.73
C ASP A 219 -28.56 -4.18 4.63
N PHE A 220 -28.19 -2.92 4.86
CA PHE A 220 -28.52 -1.80 3.98
C PHE A 220 -27.27 -1.10 3.50
N TYR A 221 -27.33 -0.53 2.29
CA TYR A 221 -26.25 0.31 1.78
C TYR A 221 -26.04 1.51 2.70
N ARG A 222 -24.85 1.60 3.31
CA ARG A 222 -24.47 2.69 4.22
C ARG A 222 -22.97 2.90 4.24
N VAL A 223 -22.54 4.12 4.51
CA VAL A 223 -21.12 4.40 4.76
C VAL A 223 -20.72 3.81 6.12
N LYS A 224 -19.78 2.86 6.10
CA LYS A 224 -19.18 2.28 7.31
C LYS A 224 -18.26 3.28 7.98
N TYR A 225 -17.37 3.90 7.22
CA TYR A 225 -16.46 4.96 7.66
C TYR A 225 -15.87 5.68 6.45
N VAL A 226 -15.29 6.86 6.71
CA VAL A 226 -14.60 7.66 5.70
C VAL A 226 -13.09 7.59 5.92
N ARG A 227 -12.34 7.49 4.83
CA ARG A 227 -10.90 7.76 4.79
C ARG A 227 -10.64 9.04 4.00
N ILE A 228 -9.96 10.00 4.61
CA ILE A 228 -9.50 11.20 3.90
C ILE A 228 -8.15 10.89 3.26
N VAL A 229 -8.00 11.21 1.98
CA VAL A 229 -6.81 10.93 1.18
C VAL A 229 -6.30 12.20 0.50
N LYS A 230 -5.07 12.61 0.85
CA LYS A 230 -4.32 13.70 0.22
C LYS A 230 -3.64 13.19 -1.06
N LYS A 231 -3.94 13.83 -2.19
CA LYS A 231 -3.28 13.57 -3.48
C LYS A 231 -2.76 14.87 -4.07
N GLU A 232 -1.56 14.82 -4.63
CA GLU A 232 -1.05 15.92 -5.46
C GLU A 232 -1.29 15.58 -6.93
N ILE A 233 -2.04 16.42 -7.63
CA ILE A 233 -2.41 16.23 -9.03
C ILE A 233 -2.12 17.52 -9.78
N ARG A 234 -1.23 17.46 -10.79
CA ARG A 234 -0.85 18.63 -11.60
C ARG A 234 -0.34 19.80 -10.72
N GLY A 235 0.47 19.48 -9.71
CA GLY A 235 1.03 20.45 -8.76
C GLY A 235 0.05 21.03 -7.74
N LYS A 236 -1.23 20.63 -7.76
CA LYS A 236 -2.24 21.05 -6.79
C LYS A 236 -2.54 19.93 -5.81
N VAL A 237 -2.50 20.24 -4.51
CA VAL A 237 -2.96 19.31 -3.47
C VAL A 237 -4.48 19.29 -3.47
N ARG A 238 -5.05 18.09 -3.47
CA ARG A 238 -6.49 17.81 -3.47
C ARG A 238 -6.79 16.77 -2.40
N LEU A 239 -7.93 16.91 -1.75
CA LEU A 239 -8.44 15.92 -0.80
C LEU A 239 -9.51 15.08 -1.48
N PHE A 240 -9.49 13.78 -1.19
CA PHE A 240 -10.50 12.82 -1.60
C PHE A 240 -11.09 12.16 -0.36
N ALA A 241 -12.36 11.80 -0.41
CA ALA A 241 -12.98 10.88 0.52
C ALA A 241 -13.09 9.52 -0.14
N ASP A 242 -12.42 8.54 0.44
CA ASP A 242 -12.67 7.13 0.21
C ASP A 242 -13.81 6.72 1.14
N LEU A 243 -15.03 6.65 0.61
CA LEU A 243 -16.22 6.15 1.29
C LEU A 243 -16.16 4.62 1.31
N VAL A 244 -16.04 4.02 2.49
CA VAL A 244 -16.12 2.57 2.64
C VAL A 244 -17.58 2.21 2.89
N ILE A 245 -18.21 1.56 1.92
CA ILE A 245 -19.67 1.37 1.87
C ILE A 245 -19.99 -0.11 2.12
N ALA A 246 -20.98 -0.39 2.97
CA ALA A 246 -21.56 -1.72 3.11
C ALA A 246 -22.43 -2.04 1.89
N GLY A 247 -22.30 -3.24 1.34
CA GLY A 247 -23.01 -3.68 0.13
C GLY A 247 -22.08 -4.20 -0.95
N TYR A 248 -22.64 -4.42 -2.14
CA TYR A 248 -21.90 -4.83 -3.32
C TYR A 248 -21.71 -3.65 -4.27
N PRO A 249 -20.56 -3.52 -4.94
CA PRO A 249 -20.40 -2.48 -5.95
C PRO A 249 -21.40 -2.71 -7.09
N PRO A 250 -21.97 -1.64 -7.68
CA PRO A 250 -22.82 -1.78 -8.86
C PRO A 250 -22.17 -2.58 -9.99
N SER A 251 -23.03 -3.22 -10.78
CA SER A 251 -22.58 -3.88 -12.01
C SER A 251 -21.96 -2.85 -12.95
N LYS A 252 -20.92 -3.27 -13.66
CA LYS A 252 -20.25 -2.43 -14.67
C LYS A 252 -20.69 -2.78 -16.10
N ASN A 253 -21.79 -3.52 -16.24
CA ASN A 253 -22.34 -4.01 -17.51
C ASN A 253 -21.24 -4.52 -18.46
N ARG A 254 -20.36 -5.35 -17.92
CA ARG A 254 -19.23 -5.92 -18.66
C ARG A 254 -19.75 -7.05 -19.53
N LYS A 255 -19.19 -7.16 -20.73
CA LYS A 255 -19.30 -8.37 -21.54
C LYS A 255 -18.47 -9.46 -20.86
N LEU A 256 -19.11 -10.58 -20.54
CA LEU A 256 -18.47 -11.73 -19.91
C LEU A 256 -18.55 -12.91 -20.88
N GLY A 257 -17.39 -13.51 -21.16
CA GLY A 257 -17.31 -14.75 -21.93
C GLY A 257 -17.48 -15.97 -21.04
N LYS A 258 -17.63 -17.14 -21.66
CA LYS A 258 -17.61 -18.45 -20.99
C LYS A 258 -16.45 -19.28 -21.52
N GLY A 259 -15.83 -20.07 -20.65
CA GLY A 259 -14.78 -21.01 -21.03
C GLY A 259 -13.43 -20.76 -20.37
N LYS A 260 -12.48 -21.62 -20.69
CA LYS A 260 -11.14 -21.66 -20.10
C LYS A 260 -10.21 -20.68 -20.79
N VAL A 261 -9.49 -19.88 -20.01
CA VAL A 261 -8.46 -18.95 -20.49
C VAL A 261 -7.16 -19.22 -19.75
N GLY A 262 -6.12 -19.61 -20.50
CA GLY A 262 -4.75 -19.71 -20.01
C GLY A 262 -4.03 -18.37 -20.13
N LEU A 263 -3.39 -17.93 -19.06
CA LEU A 263 -2.57 -16.71 -19.02
C LEU A 263 -1.15 -17.04 -18.57
N ASP A 264 -0.18 -16.84 -19.47
CA ASP A 264 1.23 -16.77 -19.12
C ASP A 264 1.64 -15.31 -19.01
N ILE A 265 1.80 -14.86 -17.76
CA ILE A 265 2.18 -13.48 -17.46
C ILE A 265 3.70 -13.42 -17.44
N GLY A 266 4.30 -12.79 -18.44
CA GLY A 266 5.70 -12.42 -18.45
C GLY A 266 5.98 -11.11 -17.70
N ILE A 267 7.24 -10.67 -17.76
CA ILE A 267 7.71 -9.42 -17.13
C ILE A 267 7.14 -8.18 -17.83
N SER A 268 6.89 -8.32 -19.13
CA SER A 268 6.61 -7.22 -20.04
C SER A 268 5.40 -7.46 -20.95
N THR A 269 4.97 -8.70 -21.03
CA THR A 269 3.94 -9.22 -21.93
C THR A 269 3.06 -10.20 -21.16
N VAL A 270 1.86 -10.44 -21.65
CA VAL A 270 0.99 -11.54 -21.23
C VAL A 270 0.64 -12.32 -22.49
N ALA A 271 0.99 -13.60 -22.52
CA ALA A 271 0.46 -14.52 -23.49
C ALA A 271 -0.90 -15.03 -23.00
N VAL A 272 -1.87 -15.03 -23.90
CA VAL A 272 -3.26 -15.38 -23.65
C VAL A 272 -3.61 -16.50 -24.62
N SER A 273 -4.14 -17.59 -24.09
CA SER A 273 -4.70 -18.69 -24.88
C SER A 273 -6.11 -18.97 -24.41
N ALA A 274 -7.07 -18.82 -25.31
CA ALA A 274 -8.47 -19.14 -25.12
C ALA A 274 -8.97 -19.86 -26.38
N LEU A 275 -10.10 -20.56 -26.27
CA LEU A 275 -10.68 -21.32 -27.39
C LEU A 275 -10.87 -20.46 -28.66
N THR A 276 -11.29 -19.20 -28.47
CA THR A 276 -11.59 -18.27 -29.56
C THR A 276 -10.41 -17.38 -29.95
N LYS A 277 -9.32 -17.36 -29.17
CA LYS A 277 -8.24 -16.39 -29.36
C LYS A 277 -6.93 -16.78 -28.69
N VAL A 278 -5.84 -16.68 -29.46
CA VAL A 278 -4.47 -16.66 -28.95
C VAL A 278 -3.86 -15.28 -29.19
N SER A 279 -3.20 -14.70 -28.18
CA SER A 279 -2.56 -13.38 -28.35
C SER A 279 -1.39 -13.15 -27.39
N LEU A 280 -0.42 -12.33 -27.81
CA LEU A 280 0.67 -11.84 -26.97
C LEU A 280 0.53 -10.33 -26.78
N VAL A 281 0.19 -9.89 -25.58
CA VAL A 281 -0.14 -8.49 -25.29
C VAL A 281 0.95 -7.82 -24.47
N ASN A 282 1.44 -6.65 -24.91
CA ASN A 282 2.36 -5.82 -24.12
C ASN A 282 1.67 -5.23 -22.87
N LEU A 283 2.28 -5.39 -21.71
CA LEU A 283 1.82 -4.79 -20.47
C LEU A 283 2.18 -3.30 -20.40
N ALA A 284 1.16 -2.44 -20.24
CA ALA A 284 1.29 -1.00 -20.02
C ALA A 284 2.16 -0.28 -21.08
N GLU A 285 1.95 -0.59 -22.36
CA GLU A 285 2.72 -0.06 -23.49
C GLU A 285 2.85 1.48 -23.50
N GLN A 286 1.75 2.19 -23.22
CA GLN A 286 1.68 3.66 -23.15
C GLN A 286 2.63 4.29 -22.10
N VAL A 287 3.20 3.50 -21.19
CA VAL A 287 4.20 3.98 -20.20
C VAL A 287 5.56 4.32 -20.84
N LYS A 288 5.85 3.80 -22.05
CA LYS A 288 7.13 4.01 -22.74
C LYS A 288 7.45 5.50 -22.95
N GLU A 289 6.48 6.29 -23.40
CA GLU A 289 6.64 7.72 -23.69
C GLU A 289 7.03 8.52 -22.44
N ILE A 290 6.33 8.30 -21.32
CA ILE A 290 6.60 9.01 -20.06
C ILE A 290 8.00 8.67 -19.52
N SER A 291 8.50 7.46 -19.79
CA SER A 291 9.81 7.00 -19.31
C SER A 291 10.97 7.80 -19.92
N ARG A 292 10.82 8.25 -21.18
CA ARG A 292 11.79 9.15 -21.83
C ARG A 292 11.84 10.50 -21.12
N GLU A 293 10.68 11.09 -20.87
CA GLU A 293 10.53 12.37 -20.16
C GLU A 293 11.10 12.34 -18.72
N ILE A 294 10.87 11.24 -18.00
CA ILE A 294 11.46 11.00 -16.68
C ILE A 294 12.99 11.04 -16.77
N THR A 295 13.57 10.33 -17.74
CA THR A 295 15.03 10.23 -17.92
C THR A 295 15.64 11.60 -18.24
N LEU A 296 15.03 12.36 -19.16
CA LEU A 296 15.48 13.70 -19.52
C LEU A 296 15.39 14.67 -18.33
N THR A 297 14.31 14.60 -17.57
CA THR A 297 14.11 15.44 -16.37
C THR A 297 15.13 15.11 -15.29
N GLN A 298 15.40 13.82 -15.04
CA GLN A 298 16.43 13.38 -14.10
C GLN A 298 17.83 13.86 -14.50
N ARG A 299 18.19 13.80 -15.79
CA ARG A 299 19.47 14.34 -16.29
C ARG A 299 19.57 15.86 -16.07
N LYS A 300 18.49 16.61 -16.35
CA LYS A 300 18.42 18.06 -16.09
C LYS A 300 18.57 18.37 -14.59
N MET A 301 17.94 17.58 -13.72
CA MET A 301 18.07 17.70 -12.27
C MET A 301 19.50 17.42 -11.79
N ASP A 302 20.12 16.36 -12.30
CA ASP A 302 21.49 15.98 -11.92
C ASP A 302 22.50 17.07 -12.30
N ARG A 303 22.43 17.60 -13.53
CA ARG A 303 23.24 18.76 -13.95
C ARG A 303 23.06 19.96 -13.03
N SER A 304 21.81 20.36 -12.75
CA SER A 304 21.55 21.49 -11.85
C SER A 304 22.09 21.24 -10.45
N LYS A 305 22.00 20.01 -9.95
CA LYS A 305 22.50 19.64 -8.61
C LYS A 305 24.02 19.68 -8.54
N ARG A 306 24.72 19.29 -9.61
CA ARG A 306 26.18 19.38 -9.74
C ARG A 306 26.64 20.83 -9.76
N THR A 307 26.02 21.65 -10.60
CA THR A 307 26.35 23.09 -10.72
C THR A 307 26.18 23.83 -9.40
N THR A 308 25.11 23.55 -8.64
CA THR A 308 24.89 24.25 -7.35
C THR A 308 25.66 23.64 -6.18
N ASN A 309 26.34 22.51 -6.37
CA ASN A 309 27.08 21.84 -5.30
C ASN A 309 28.40 21.22 -5.80
N PRO A 310 29.29 21.96 -6.48
CA PRO A 310 30.53 21.40 -7.03
C PRO A 310 31.40 20.76 -5.94
N GLN A 311 31.45 21.33 -4.74
CA GLN A 311 32.19 20.84 -3.59
C GLN A 311 31.82 19.41 -3.17
N ASN A 312 30.60 18.96 -3.49
CA ASN A 312 30.09 17.64 -3.13
C ASN A 312 30.49 16.53 -4.12
N PHE A 313 31.13 16.86 -5.23
CA PHE A 313 31.53 15.92 -6.28
C PHE A 313 33.05 15.89 -6.44
N HIS A 314 33.57 14.72 -6.82
CA HIS A 314 34.92 14.55 -7.33
C HIS A 314 35.02 15.03 -8.79
N VAL A 315 36.25 15.16 -9.30
CA VAL A 315 36.51 15.54 -10.70
C VAL A 315 35.87 14.55 -11.69
N ASP A 316 35.88 13.25 -11.36
CA ASP A 316 35.22 12.18 -12.13
C ASP A 316 33.67 12.21 -12.07
N GLY A 317 33.10 13.17 -11.34
CA GLY A 317 31.67 13.34 -11.18
C GLY A 317 31.00 12.37 -10.20
N THR A 318 31.76 11.60 -9.43
CA THR A 318 31.22 10.79 -8.32
C THR A 318 30.94 11.67 -7.09
N ILE A 319 29.94 11.29 -6.29
CA ILE A 319 29.60 12.02 -5.06
C ILE A 319 30.63 11.64 -3.99
N LYS A 320 31.26 12.64 -3.35
CA LYS A 320 32.20 12.42 -2.23
C LYS A 320 31.56 11.56 -1.13
N LYS A 321 32.30 10.94 -0.21
CA LYS A 321 31.70 10.24 0.96
C LYS A 321 31.31 11.23 2.08
N GLY A 322 30.63 10.79 3.13
CA GLY A 322 30.26 11.64 4.29
C GLY A 322 28.93 12.42 4.19
N LYS A 323 28.56 13.09 5.30
CA LYS A 323 27.39 13.97 5.39
C LYS A 323 27.57 15.18 4.48
N LYS A 324 26.52 15.58 3.76
CA LYS A 324 26.55 16.71 2.82
C LYS A 324 25.38 17.61 3.04
N TYR A 325 25.63 18.89 2.87
CA TYR A 325 24.59 19.88 2.65
C TYR A 325 24.31 19.98 1.15
N TRP A 326 23.03 20.02 0.78
CA TRP A 326 22.61 20.11 -0.62
C TRP A 326 21.80 21.38 -0.85
N VAL A 327 22.35 22.29 -1.66
CA VAL A 327 21.66 23.48 -2.16
C VAL A 327 20.91 23.12 -3.43
N PHE A 328 19.61 23.40 -3.46
CA PHE A 328 18.76 23.15 -4.62
C PHE A 328 18.21 24.45 -5.20
N SER A 329 18.57 24.74 -6.46
CA SER A 329 18.05 25.89 -7.19
C SER A 329 16.53 25.85 -7.36
N THR A 330 15.92 27.01 -7.60
CA THR A 330 14.49 27.10 -7.95
C THR A 330 14.15 26.25 -9.17
N ARG A 331 15.04 26.21 -10.18
CA ARG A 331 14.90 25.34 -11.36
C ARG A 331 14.90 23.86 -10.99
N TYR A 332 15.78 23.42 -10.09
CA TYR A 332 15.79 22.05 -9.58
C TYR A 332 14.48 21.70 -8.88
N LYS A 333 13.97 22.59 -8.03
CA LYS A 333 12.67 22.40 -7.33
C LYS A 333 11.51 22.24 -8.33
N LYS A 334 11.45 23.08 -9.37
CA LYS A 334 10.46 22.96 -10.47
C LYS A 334 10.59 21.62 -11.22
N LEU A 335 11.80 21.20 -11.57
CA LEU A 335 12.05 19.91 -12.23
C LEU A 335 11.65 18.72 -11.35
N ARG A 336 11.90 18.80 -10.03
CA ARG A 336 11.50 17.77 -9.06
C ARG A 336 9.98 17.61 -8.99
N ALA A 337 9.23 18.72 -9.01
CA ALA A 337 7.76 18.68 -9.07
C ALA A 337 7.29 18.05 -10.40
N LYS A 338 7.91 18.42 -11.52
CA LYS A 338 7.63 17.82 -12.84
C LYS A 338 7.89 16.31 -12.85
N LEU A 339 9.00 15.86 -12.25
CA LEU A 339 9.33 14.43 -12.11
C LEU A 339 8.27 13.68 -11.30
N LYS A 340 7.79 14.28 -10.19
CA LYS A 340 6.71 13.71 -9.36
C LYS A 340 5.42 13.52 -10.18
N GLU A 341 5.04 14.52 -10.96
CA GLU A 341 3.87 14.45 -11.85
C GLU A 341 4.02 13.38 -12.94
N PHE A 342 5.21 13.21 -13.53
CA PHE A 342 5.45 12.12 -14.48
C PHE A 342 5.29 10.74 -13.84
N HIS A 343 5.84 10.52 -12.65
CA HIS A 343 5.64 9.26 -11.92
C HIS A 343 4.17 9.02 -11.56
N ARG A 344 3.42 10.07 -11.20
CA ARG A 344 1.97 9.99 -10.97
C ARG A 344 1.23 9.55 -12.24
N LYS A 345 1.47 10.21 -13.39
CA LYS A 345 0.88 9.85 -14.69
C LYS A 345 1.21 8.41 -15.07
N GLN A 346 2.47 8.00 -14.91
CA GLN A 346 2.92 6.64 -15.16
C GLN A 346 2.13 5.60 -14.36
N ALA A 347 1.93 5.85 -13.05
CA ALA A 347 1.16 4.94 -12.19
C ALA A 347 -0.33 4.86 -12.59
N VAL A 348 -0.92 5.97 -13.03
CA VAL A 348 -2.31 6.03 -13.49
C VAL A 348 -2.47 5.29 -14.83
N ILE A 349 -1.61 5.54 -15.82
CA ILE A 349 -1.65 4.86 -17.12
C ILE A 349 -1.48 3.35 -16.94
N ARG A 350 -0.51 2.93 -16.11
CA ARG A 350 -0.30 1.51 -15.81
C ARG A 350 -1.56 0.87 -15.22
N THR A 351 -2.18 1.54 -14.24
CA THR A 351 -3.45 1.10 -13.64
C THR A 351 -4.55 0.95 -14.68
N LEU A 352 -4.69 1.95 -15.55
CA LEU A 352 -5.73 1.97 -16.58
C LEU A 352 -5.51 0.85 -17.58
N SER A 353 -4.30 0.74 -18.13
CA SER A 353 -3.92 -0.30 -19.08
C SER A 353 -4.20 -1.71 -18.54
N HIS A 354 -3.80 -2.01 -17.30
CA HIS A 354 -4.07 -3.31 -16.69
C HIS A 354 -5.55 -3.57 -16.46
N ARG A 355 -6.35 -2.56 -16.08
CA ARG A 355 -7.80 -2.70 -15.93
C ARG A 355 -8.50 -2.91 -17.26
N THR A 356 -8.10 -2.19 -18.31
CA THR A 356 -8.63 -2.37 -19.66
C THR A 356 -8.29 -3.75 -20.20
N LEU A 357 -7.05 -4.21 -20.00
CA LEU A 357 -6.67 -5.57 -20.36
C LEU A 357 -7.50 -6.61 -19.62
N ALA A 358 -7.66 -6.46 -18.29
CA ALA A 358 -8.48 -7.38 -17.50
C ALA A 358 -9.94 -7.44 -18.00
N ASN A 359 -10.54 -6.30 -18.34
CA ASN A 359 -11.89 -6.29 -18.91
C ASN A 359 -11.96 -7.06 -20.24
N ARG A 360 -10.98 -6.88 -21.14
CA ARG A 360 -10.90 -7.64 -22.40
C ARG A 360 -10.69 -9.14 -22.18
N LEU A 361 -9.94 -9.53 -21.15
CA LEU A 361 -9.73 -10.93 -20.81
C LEU A 361 -11.01 -11.58 -20.27
N LEU A 362 -11.81 -10.85 -19.50
CA LEU A 362 -13.12 -11.31 -19.01
C LEU A 362 -14.12 -11.60 -20.15
N GLU A 363 -13.93 -11.00 -21.32
CA GLU A 363 -14.74 -11.29 -22.52
C GLU A 363 -14.40 -12.66 -23.13
N LEU A 364 -13.23 -13.24 -22.81
CA LEU A 364 -12.76 -14.51 -23.40
C LEU A 364 -13.22 -15.75 -22.62
N GLY A 365 -13.62 -15.60 -21.35
CA GLY A 365 -14.01 -16.73 -20.51
C GLY A 365 -14.25 -16.36 -19.05
N ASP A 366 -14.71 -17.35 -18.28
CA ASP A 366 -15.05 -17.26 -16.86
C ASP A 366 -14.07 -18.03 -15.96
N THR A 367 -13.27 -18.93 -16.55
CA THR A 367 -12.32 -19.78 -15.82
C THR A 367 -10.89 -19.47 -16.24
N PHE A 368 -10.11 -18.88 -15.33
CA PHE A 368 -8.74 -18.42 -15.63
C PHE A 368 -7.67 -19.29 -14.98
N TYR A 369 -6.75 -19.81 -15.78
CA TYR A 369 -5.55 -20.52 -15.34
C TYR A 369 -4.35 -19.58 -15.43
N ILE A 370 -3.72 -19.30 -14.29
CA ILE A 370 -2.62 -18.33 -14.20
C ILE A 370 -1.50 -18.92 -13.35
N GLU A 371 -0.28 -18.89 -13.87
CA GLU A 371 0.90 -19.24 -13.07
C GLU A 371 1.24 -18.14 -12.06
N THR A 372 1.53 -18.53 -10.82
CA THR A 372 1.89 -17.58 -9.76
C THR A 372 3.35 -17.16 -9.91
N MET A 373 3.59 -16.05 -10.59
CA MET A 373 4.91 -15.44 -10.67
C MET A 373 5.37 -14.79 -9.36
N ASN A 374 6.62 -15.05 -8.96
CA ASN A 374 7.28 -14.29 -7.90
C ASN A 374 7.97 -13.01 -8.44
N PHE A 375 7.18 -11.98 -8.77
CA PHE A 375 7.70 -10.70 -9.26
C PHE A 375 8.73 -10.04 -8.32
N LYS A 376 8.60 -10.27 -7.00
CA LYS A 376 9.54 -9.75 -6.00
C LYS A 376 10.91 -10.44 -6.07
N ALA A 377 10.95 -11.72 -6.39
CA ALA A 377 12.20 -12.43 -6.67
C ALA A 377 12.83 -11.91 -7.95
N LEU A 378 12.04 -11.70 -9.01
CA LEU A 378 12.52 -11.17 -10.31
C LEU A 378 13.07 -9.75 -10.22
N GLN A 379 12.63 -8.95 -9.24
CA GLN A 379 13.19 -7.61 -9.00
C GLN A 379 14.65 -7.65 -8.51
N LYS A 380 15.10 -8.77 -7.91
CA LYS A 380 16.45 -8.87 -7.36
C LYS A 380 17.49 -8.97 -8.49
N ARG A 381 18.54 -8.17 -8.38
CA ARG A 381 19.74 -8.30 -9.24
C ARG A 381 20.45 -9.62 -8.92
N LYS A 382 20.86 -10.38 -9.95
CA LYS A 382 21.73 -11.56 -9.76
C LYS A 382 23.00 -11.15 -9.02
N LYS A 383 23.44 -11.93 -8.03
CA LYS A 383 24.61 -11.62 -7.21
C LYS A 383 25.91 -11.86 -7.97
N GLU A 384 26.03 -13.05 -8.56
CA GLU A 384 27.19 -13.48 -9.33
C GLU A 384 27.41 -12.60 -10.57
N THR A 385 28.70 -12.38 -10.88
CA THR A 385 29.16 -11.76 -12.10
C THR A 385 29.72 -12.86 -12.98
N GLU A 386 29.08 -13.10 -14.12
CA GLU A 386 29.61 -14.05 -15.11
C GLU A 386 30.44 -13.30 -16.14
N VAL A 387 31.55 -13.89 -16.57
CA VAL A 387 32.34 -13.43 -17.71
C VAL A 387 31.93 -14.26 -18.93
N SER A 388 31.83 -13.62 -20.09
CA SER A 388 31.55 -14.30 -21.35
C SER A 388 32.83 -15.00 -21.83
N VAL A 389 32.78 -16.33 -21.96
CA VAL A 389 33.91 -17.14 -22.47
C VAL A 389 34.32 -16.69 -23.88
N LYS A 390 33.35 -16.28 -24.72
CA LYS A 390 33.60 -15.83 -26.11
C LYS A 390 34.19 -14.42 -26.25
N THR A 391 34.00 -13.53 -25.27
CA THR A 391 34.34 -12.11 -25.46
C THR A 391 35.19 -11.52 -24.33
N GLY A 392 35.47 -12.28 -23.27
CA GLY A 392 36.18 -11.80 -22.07
C GLY A 392 35.44 -10.70 -21.28
N LYS A 393 34.29 -10.22 -21.78
CA LYS A 393 33.50 -9.14 -21.17
C LYS A 393 32.54 -9.70 -20.13
N TYR A 394 32.32 -8.94 -19.06
CA TYR A 394 31.30 -9.26 -18.06
C TYR A 394 29.90 -9.32 -18.71
N LYS A 395 29.19 -10.43 -18.50
CA LYS A 395 27.79 -10.55 -18.90
C LYS A 395 26.95 -9.53 -18.12
N ARG A 396 25.98 -8.93 -18.81
CA ARG A 396 25.00 -8.05 -18.17
C ARG A 396 24.16 -8.87 -17.17
N LYS A 397 24.33 -8.60 -15.88
CA LYS A 397 23.45 -9.15 -14.83
C LYS A 397 21.98 -8.87 -15.18
N LYS A 398 21.09 -9.87 -15.04
CA LYS A 398 19.64 -9.69 -15.19
C LYS A 398 19.16 -8.52 -14.32
N ARG A 399 18.45 -7.54 -14.92
CA ARG A 399 17.97 -6.29 -14.29
C ARG A 399 16.51 -6.02 -14.67
N PHE A 400 15.60 -6.89 -14.26
CA PHE A 400 14.18 -6.71 -14.56
C PHE A 400 13.52 -5.56 -13.79
N GLY A 401 14.19 -4.96 -12.80
CA GLY A 401 13.61 -3.90 -11.96
C GLY A 401 13.03 -2.71 -12.74
N LYS A 402 13.67 -2.29 -13.84
CA LYS A 402 13.14 -1.21 -14.69
C LYS A 402 11.86 -1.66 -15.43
N SER A 403 11.90 -2.82 -16.09
CA SER A 403 10.75 -3.38 -16.80
C SER A 403 9.59 -3.67 -15.86
N LEU A 404 9.85 -4.24 -14.67
CA LEU A 404 8.84 -4.48 -13.64
C LEU A 404 8.23 -3.16 -13.15
N GLY A 405 9.06 -2.13 -12.88
CA GLY A 405 8.56 -0.81 -12.49
C GLY A 405 7.71 -0.15 -13.57
N HIS A 406 7.93 -0.45 -14.85
CA HIS A 406 7.19 0.14 -15.96
C HIS A 406 5.95 -0.66 -16.33
N ARG A 407 6.03 -1.99 -16.32
CA ARG A 407 5.08 -2.89 -16.98
C ARG A 407 4.35 -3.84 -16.03
N ALA A 408 4.99 -4.28 -14.95
CA ALA A 408 4.43 -5.36 -14.13
C ALA A 408 3.11 -4.96 -13.43
N PRO A 409 2.16 -5.90 -13.29
CA PRO A 409 0.89 -5.71 -12.59
C PRO A 409 1.02 -5.54 -11.07
N ALA A 410 2.25 -5.41 -10.54
CA ALA A 410 2.55 -5.37 -9.11
C ALA A 410 2.10 -4.06 -8.45
N LYS A 411 0.80 -3.93 -8.18
CA LYS A 411 0.21 -2.74 -7.55
C LYS A 411 0.41 -2.65 -6.02
N ARG A 412 1.29 -3.46 -5.41
CA ARG A 412 1.58 -3.41 -3.95
C ARG A 412 3.04 -3.67 -3.56
N CYS A 413 3.99 -3.52 -4.47
CA CYS A 413 5.41 -3.47 -4.11
C CYS A 413 5.97 -2.11 -4.55
N CYS A 414 6.49 -1.35 -3.58
CA CYS A 414 7.11 -0.02 -3.74
C CYS A 414 6.13 1.17 -3.67
N TRP A 415 5.81 1.58 -2.44
CA TRP A 415 6.29 2.83 -1.84
C TRP A 415 6.77 2.55 -0.42
#